data_AF-A0A925DA68-F1
#
_entry.id   AF-A0A925DA68-F1
#
_cell.length_a   1.000
_cell.length_b   1.000
_cell.length_c   1.000
_cell.angle_alpha   90.00
_cell.angle_beta   90.00
_cell.angle_gamma   90.00
#
_symmetry.space_group_name_H-M   'P 1'
#
loop_
_entity.id
_entity.type
_entity.pdbx_description
1 polymer ?
#
loop_
_entity_poly.entity_id
_entity_poly.type
_entity_poly.pdbx_seq_one_letter_code
_entity_poly.pdbx_strand_id
1 'polypeptide(L)'
;MKAYRIVWEDEAKAREVEIFVDYTLEAGLVQVEDVRPTKVTLYNSETKQPVRTLSVHTPSGRALLTRAFLATRDESVTLADEIQAQLDERDDLVVAKV
;
A
#
# COMPACT_ATOMS: atom_id res chain seq x y z
N MET A 1 3.95 -5.22 15.74
CA MET A 1 3.90 -5.13 14.28
C MET A 1 2.77 -4.17 13.91
N LYS A 2 3.08 -3.12 13.15
CA LYS A 2 2.08 -2.17 12.64
C LYS A 2 1.90 -2.42 11.14
N ALA A 3 0.76 -2.00 10.59
CA ALA A 3 0.52 -2.11 9.16
C ALA A 3 0.06 -0.75 8.61
N TYR A 4 0.60 -0.38 7.47
CA TYR A 4 0.21 0.79 6.70
C TYR A 4 -0.59 0.34 5.48
N ARG A 5 -1.78 0.92 5.27
CA ARG A 5 -2.69 0.52 4.20
C ARG A 5 -2.51 1.45 3.01
N ILE A 6 -2.15 0.89 1.86
CA ILE A 6 -2.06 1.55 0.57
C ILE A 6 -3.18 1.05 -0.33
N VAL A 7 -3.78 1.98 -1.07
CA VAL A 7 -4.69 1.68 -2.16
C VAL A 7 -3.97 2.07 -3.45
N TRP A 8 -3.55 1.07 -4.22
CA TRP A 8 -2.81 1.27 -5.46
C TRP A 8 -3.74 1.12 -6.66
N GLU A 9 -3.87 2.18 -7.45
CA GLU A 9 -4.61 2.17 -8.72
C GLU A 9 -3.67 1.74 -9.86
N ASP A 10 -3.97 0.58 -10.46
CA ASP A 10 -3.31 0.05 -11.65
C ASP A 10 -4.22 0.30 -12.86
N GLU A 11 -4.12 1.51 -13.41
CA GLU A 11 -4.92 1.96 -14.55
C GLU A 11 -4.73 1.06 -15.77
N ALA A 12 -3.49 0.59 -16.01
CA ALA A 12 -3.15 -0.25 -17.15
C ALA A 12 -3.91 -1.60 -17.14
N LYS A 13 -4.37 -2.04 -15.96
CA LYS A 13 -5.16 -3.26 -15.78
C LYS A 13 -6.58 -2.99 -15.31
N ALA A 14 -7.02 -1.72 -15.30
CA ALA A 14 -8.33 -1.29 -14.81
C ALA A 14 -8.68 -1.92 -13.44
N ARG A 15 -7.74 -1.85 -12.50
CA ARG A 15 -7.91 -2.45 -11.17
C ARG A 15 -7.33 -1.57 -10.08
N GLU A 16 -7.85 -1.74 -8.88
CA GLU A 16 -7.28 -1.23 -7.64
C GLU A 16 -6.85 -2.40 -6.78
N VAL A 17 -5.73 -2.24 -6.09
CA VAL A 17 -5.16 -3.25 -5.21
C VAL A 17 -5.00 -2.64 -3.82
N GLU A 18 -5.60 -3.29 -2.83
CA GLU A 18 -5.33 -3.00 -1.43
C GLU A 18 -4.07 -3.74 -0.98
N ILE A 19 -3.14 -2.99 -0.44
CA ILE A 19 -1.83 -3.48 0.00
C ILE A 19 -1.63 -3.05 1.45
N PHE A 20 -1.25 -4.01 2.29
CA PHE A 20 -0.78 -3.74 3.63
C PHE A 20 0.74 -3.85 3.64
N VAL A 21 1.40 -2.78 4.07
CA VAL A 21 2.84 -2.76 4.30
C VAL A 21 3.05 -2.94 5.79
N ASP A 22 3.55 -4.09 6.20
CA ASP A 22 3.89 -4.34 7.59
C ASP A 22 5.23 -3.68 7.89
N TYR A 23 5.29 -2.99 9.03
CA TYR A 23 6.49 -2.29 9.43
C TYR A 23 6.67 -2.30 10.95
N THR A 24 7.92 -2.09 11.35
CA THR A 24 8.34 -1.82 12.72
C THR A 24 8.98 -0.43 12.81
N LEU A 25 9.00 0.10 14.03
CA LEU A 25 9.67 1.35 14.35
C LEU A 25 10.83 1.02 15.29
N GLU A 26 12.05 1.20 14.81
CA GLU A 26 13.26 0.94 15.57
C GLU A 26 14.12 2.21 15.60
N ALA A 27 14.45 2.70 16.80
CA ALA A 27 15.18 3.94 17.01
C ALA A 27 14.59 5.17 16.27
N GLY A 28 13.25 5.19 16.09
CA GLY A 28 12.55 6.27 15.39
C GLY A 28 12.55 6.15 13.86
N LEU A 29 13.08 5.06 13.30
CA LEU A 29 13.09 4.80 11.88
C LEU A 29 12.08 3.69 11.53
N VAL A 30 11.35 3.88 10.43
CA VAL A 30 10.49 2.85 9.84
C VAL A 30 11.35 1.76 9.17
N GLN A 31 11.10 0.51 9.54
CA GLN A 31 11.63 -0.68 8.87
C GLN A 31 10.48 -1.45 8.25
N VAL A 32 10.48 -1.58 6.92
CA VAL A 32 9.46 -2.36 6.19
C VAL A 32 9.80 -3.84 6.27
N GLU A 33 8.85 -4.64 6.74
CA GLU A 33 9.03 -6.09 6.96
C GLU A 33 8.39 -6.92 5.85
N ASP A 34 7.17 -6.57 5.44
CA ASP A 34 6.45 -7.31 4.39
C ASP A 34 5.49 -6.40 3.61
N VAL A 35 5.20 -6.78 2.36
CA VAL A 35 4.26 -6.11 1.47
C VAL A 35 3.20 -7.12 1.04
N ARG A 36 1.99 -6.97 1.59
CA ARG A 36 0.90 -7.95 1.50
C ARG A 36 -0.31 -7.39 0.77
N PRO A 37 -0.47 -7.71 -0.53
CA PRO A 37 -1.73 -7.50 -1.24
C PRO A 37 -2.83 -8.36 -0.60
N THR A 38 -3.97 -7.76 -0.29
CA THR A 38 -5.10 -8.43 0.38
C THR A 38 -6.35 -8.49 -0.49
N LYS A 39 -6.53 -7.52 -1.37
CA LYS A 39 -7.78 -7.36 -2.15
C LYS A 39 -7.49 -6.71 -3.49
N VAL A 40 -8.21 -7.14 -4.52
CA VAL A 40 -8.23 -6.52 -5.85
C VAL A 40 -9.67 -6.16 -6.19
N THR A 41 -9.90 -4.93 -6.59
CA THR A 41 -11.15 -4.46 -7.18
C THR A 41 -10.94 -4.22 -8.66
N LEU A 42 -11.70 -4.91 -9.50
CA LEU A 42 -11.69 -4.73 -10.95
C LEU A 42 -12.75 -3.70 -11.32
N TYR A 43 -12.38 -2.74 -12.16
CA TYR A 43 -13.27 -1.71 -12.67
C TYR A 43 -13.60 -1.96 -14.13
N ASN A 44 -14.79 -1.53 -14.53
CA ASN A 44 -15.09 -1.35 -15.94
C ASN A 44 -14.27 -0.16 -16.45
N SER A 45 -13.51 -0.36 -17.52
CA SER A 45 -12.58 0.65 -18.05
C SER A 45 -13.27 1.93 -18.55
N GLU A 46 -14.51 1.82 -19.02
CA GLU A 46 -15.28 2.92 -19.61
C GLU A 46 -16.05 3.71 -18.54
N THR A 47 -16.74 3.01 -17.64
CA THR A 47 -17.61 3.64 -16.63
C THR A 47 -16.91 3.90 -15.30
N LYS A 48 -15.70 3.36 -15.11
CA LYS A 48 -14.93 3.39 -13.86
C LYS A 48 -15.69 2.80 -12.65
N GLN A 49 -16.75 2.04 -12.88
CA GLN A 49 -17.52 1.40 -11.82
C GLN A 49 -16.93 0.04 -11.42
N PRO A 50 -16.94 -0.32 -10.13
CA PRO A 50 -16.42 -1.61 -9.68
C PRO A 50 -17.31 -2.74 -10.20
N VAL A 51 -16.70 -3.68 -10.90
CA VAL A 51 -17.38 -4.86 -11.46
C VAL A 51 -17.28 -6.05 -10.51
N ARG A 52 -16.10 -6.22 -9.90
CA ARG A 52 -15.82 -7.38 -9.05
C ARG A 52 -14.73 -7.07 -8.04
N THR A 53 -14.87 -7.60 -6.84
CA THR A 53 -13.83 -7.57 -5.81
C THR A 53 -13.41 -9.00 -5.45
N LEU A 54 -12.11 -9.22 -5.35
CA LEU A 54 -11.48 -10.51 -5.09
C LEU A 54 -10.50 -10.39 -3.94
N SER A 55 -10.51 -11.36 -3.02
CA SER A 55 -9.48 -11.48 -1.99
C SER A 55 -8.22 -12.13 -2.54
N VAL A 56 -7.04 -11.65 -2.13
CA VAL A 56 -5.74 -12.19 -2.54
C VAL A 56 -5.20 -13.11 -1.45
N HIS A 57 -5.58 -14.38 -1.51
CA HIS A 57 -5.19 -15.39 -0.52
C HIS A 57 -4.18 -16.42 -1.06
N THR A 58 -3.97 -16.50 -2.37
CA THR A 58 -3.01 -17.43 -2.97
C THR A 58 -1.58 -16.86 -2.93
N PRO A 59 -0.55 -17.67 -2.62
CA PRO A 59 0.84 -17.22 -2.63
C PRO A 59 1.30 -16.63 -3.97
N SER A 60 0.93 -17.27 -5.08
CA SER A 60 1.26 -16.81 -6.44
C SER A 60 0.63 -15.45 -6.76
N GLY A 61 -0.65 -15.27 -6.42
CA GLY A 61 -1.34 -13.98 -6.57
C GLY A 61 -0.71 -12.86 -5.76
N ARG A 62 -0.28 -13.15 -4.51
CA ARG A 62 0.44 -12.18 -3.67
C ARG A 62 1.77 -11.81 -4.30
N ALA A 63 2.60 -12.79 -4.65
CA ALA A 63 3.91 -12.54 -5.25
C ALA A 63 3.81 -11.73 -6.56
N LEU A 64 2.82 -12.05 -7.41
CA LEU A 64 2.58 -11.33 -8.65
C LEU A 64 2.22 -9.86 -8.41
N LEU A 65 1.29 -9.60 -7.49
CA LEU A 65 0.83 -8.24 -7.20
C LEU A 65 1.89 -7.43 -6.46
N THR A 66 2.61 -8.02 -5.51
CA THR A 66 3.74 -7.37 -4.83
C THR A 66 4.80 -6.96 -5.85
N ARG A 67 5.20 -7.85 -6.75
CA ARG A 67 6.18 -7.51 -7.80
C ARG A 67 5.67 -6.41 -8.73
N ALA A 68 4.41 -6.46 -9.13
CA ALA A 68 3.83 -5.43 -10.00
C ALA A 68 3.79 -4.07 -9.30
N PHE A 69 3.35 -4.04 -8.04
CA PHE A 69 3.32 -2.83 -7.23
C PHE A 69 4.71 -2.22 -7.08
N LEU A 70 5.70 -3.00 -6.62
CA LEU A 70 7.07 -2.51 -6.44
C LEU A 70 7.71 -2.04 -7.74
N ALA A 71 7.40 -2.66 -8.88
CA ALA A 71 7.90 -2.24 -10.19
C ALA A 71 7.34 -0.89 -10.68
N THR A 72 6.21 -0.43 -10.15
CA THR A 72 5.65 0.90 -10.47
C THR A 72 6.21 2.02 -9.62
N ARG A 73 6.95 1.69 -8.57
CA ARG A 73 7.49 2.68 -7.64
C ARG A 73 8.83 3.21 -8.14
N ASP A 74 9.00 4.52 -8.06
CA ASP A 74 10.29 5.19 -8.28
C ASP A 74 11.23 4.89 -7.10
N GLU A 75 12.51 4.70 -7.38
CA GLU A 75 13.55 4.41 -6.37
C GLU A 75 13.85 5.62 -5.48
N SER A 76 13.40 6.81 -5.86
CA SER A 76 13.65 8.07 -5.16
C SER A 76 12.89 8.22 -3.83
N VAL A 77 11.71 7.59 -3.68
CA VAL A 77 10.89 7.64 -2.46
C VAL A 77 10.50 6.23 -2.03
N THR A 78 11.10 5.78 -0.92
CA THR A 78 10.86 4.43 -0.41
C THR A 78 9.54 4.33 0.35
N LEU A 79 9.04 3.11 0.52
CA LEU A 79 7.87 2.86 1.38
C LEU A 79 8.13 3.27 2.83
N ALA A 80 9.39 3.16 3.30
CA ALA A 80 9.75 3.61 4.64
C ALA A 80 9.58 5.13 4.77
N ASP A 81 10.01 5.90 3.76
CA ASP A 81 9.89 7.36 3.73
C ASP A 81 8.42 7.79 3.71
N GLU A 82 7.57 7.13 2.91
CA GLU A 82 6.12 7.41 2.88
C GLU A 82 5.47 7.17 4.25
N ILE A 83 5.78 6.04 4.88
CA ILE A 83 5.23 5.69 6.18
C ILE A 83 5.75 6.66 7.25
N GLN A 84 7.03 7.03 7.19
CA GLN A 84 7.65 7.98 8.12
C GLN A 84 6.98 9.35 8.01
N ALA A 85 6.86 9.91 6.80
CA ALA A 85 6.21 11.19 6.57
C ALA A 85 4.79 11.23 7.15
N GLN A 86 4.01 10.16 6.96
CA GLN A 86 2.66 10.11 7.51
C GLN A 86 2.61 9.95 9.04
N LEU A 87 3.62 9.33 9.65
CA LEU A 87 3.74 9.29 11.11
C LEU A 87 4.08 10.67 11.66
N ASP A 88 5.00 11.39 11.01
CA ASP A 88 5.42 12.73 11.40
C ASP A 88 4.23 13.71 11.32
N GLU A 89 3.46 13.70 10.23
CA GLU A 89 2.23 14.49 10.09
C GLU A 89 1.22 14.21 11.20
N ARG A 90 1.06 12.94 11.59
CA ARG A 90 0.13 12.57 12.66
C ARG A 90 0.61 13.11 14.01
N ASP A 91 1.89 13.01 14.29
CA ASP A 91 2.45 13.41 15.57
C ASP A 91 2.42 14.95 15.70
N ASP A 92 2.66 15.70 14.62
CA ASP A 92 2.47 17.15 14.55
C ASP A 92 1.03 17.58 14.85
N LEU A 93 0.04 16.85 14.31
CA LEU A 93 -1.38 17.10 14.58
C LEU A 93 -1.78 16.81 16.04
N VAL A 94 -1.08 15.90 16.71
CA VAL A 94 -1.29 15.62 18.14
C VAL A 94 -0.69 16.75 18.98
N VAL A 95 0.52 17.20 18.66
CA VAL A 95 1.18 18.31 19.37
C VAL A 95 0.41 19.62 19.22
N ALA A 96 -0.13 19.93 18.03
CA ALA A 96 -0.91 21.14 17.78
C ALA A 96 -2.27 21.21 18.51
N LYS A 97 -2.74 20.09 19.11
CA LYS A 97 -4.01 20.02 19.84
C LYS A 97 -3.85 20.07 21.36
N VAL A 98 -2.63 20.15 21.88
CA VAL A 98 -2.29 20.24 23.31
C VAL A 98 -1.94 21.68 23.66
#